data_AF-A0A2T6E4M8-F1
#
_entry.id   AF-A0A2T6E4M8-F1
#
_cell.length_a   1.000
_cell.length_b   1.000
_cell.length_c   1.000
_cell.angle_alpha   90.00
_cell.angle_beta   90.00
_cell.angle_gamma   90.00
#
_symmetry.space_group_name_H-M   'P 1'
#
loop_
_entity.id
_entity.type
_entity.pdbx_description
1 polymer ?
#
loop_
_entity_poly.entity_id
_entity_poly.type
_entity_poly.pdbx_seq_one_letter_code
_entity_poly.pdbx_strand_id
1 'polypeptide(L)' 'MAAIILGKNLLSEDELIEYAFSNDNSSDLNLGQLRTLAGEAAMLSSLMLIRIMKADRIYIPTRPSITGQPPNH' A
#
# COMPACT_ATOMS: atom_id res chain seq x y z
N MET A 1 -13.69 -2.02 10.59
CA MET A 1 -12.81 -1.31 9.64
C MET A 1 -11.40 -1.40 10.22
N ALA A 2 -10.53 -2.22 9.65
CA ALA A 2 -9.20 -2.46 10.22
C ALA A 2 -8.27 -1.27 9.92
N ALA A 3 -7.52 -0.79 10.91
CA ALA A 3 -6.52 0.23 10.70
C ALA A 3 -5.34 -0.36 9.93
N ILE A 4 -5.03 0.19 8.76
CA ILE A 4 -3.79 -0.14 8.05
C ILE A 4 -2.67 0.67 8.70
N ILE A 5 -1.79 0.00 9.42
CA ILE A 5 -0.56 0.62 9.94
C ILE A 5 0.40 0.76 8.76
N LEU A 6 0.56 1.98 8.28
CA LEU A 6 1.46 2.33 7.19
C LEU A 6 2.90 2.45 7.71
N GLY A 7 3.86 1.94 6.95
CA GLY A 7 5.29 2.04 7.27
C GLY A 7 5.80 1.04 8.32
N LYS A 8 4.99 0.05 8.74
CA LYS A 8 5.50 -1.11 9.48
C LYS A 8 6.16 -2.09 8.51
N ASN A 9 7.21 -2.77 8.96
CA ASN A 9 7.80 -3.86 8.18
C ASN A 9 6.71 -4.87 7.81
N LEU A 10 6.72 -5.27 6.53
CA LEU A 10 5.79 -6.26 5.99
C LEU A 10 6.05 -7.65 6.57
N LEU A 11 7.30 -7.89 6.96
CA LEU A 11 7.78 -9.08 7.63
C LEU A 11 8.16 -8.76 9.07
N SER A 12 7.89 -9.69 9.96
CA SER A 12 8.45 -9.71 11.31
C SER A 12 9.96 -9.95 11.28
N GLU A 13 10.61 -9.70 12.42
CA GLU A 13 12.05 -9.97 12.56
C GLU A 13 12.35 -11.47 12.45
N ASP A 14 11.48 -12.32 12.99
CA ASP A 14 11.61 -13.78 12.92
C ASP A 14 11.52 -14.29 11.47
N GLU A 15 10.57 -13.78 10.68
CA GLU A 15 10.44 -14.12 9.25
C GLU A 15 11.66 -13.67 8.43
N LEU A 16 12.25 -12.51 8.77
CA LEU A 16 13.49 -12.04 8.13
C LEU A 16 14.69 -12.92 8.48
N ILE A 17 14.77 -13.38 9.73
CA ILE A 17 15.81 -14.31 10.18
C ILE A 17 15.65 -15.65 9.47
N GLU A 18 14.44 -16.21 9.46
CA GLU A 18 14.15 -17.47 8.77
C GLU A 18 14.53 -17.39 7.28
N TYR A 19 14.12 -16.31 6.61
CA TYR A 19 14.47 -16.09 5.21
C TYR A 19 15.99 -15.97 5.01
N ALA A 20 16.69 -15.21 5.87
CA ALA A 20 18.13 -14.98 5.75
C ALA A 20 18.95 -16.28 5.75
N PHE A 21 18.49 -17.31 6.47
CA PHE A 21 19.12 -18.62 6.56
C PHE A 21 18.46 -19.70 5.69
N SER A 22 17.44 -19.35 4.93
CA SER A 22 16.76 -20.26 4.01
C SER A 22 17.52 -20.37 2.68
N ASN A 23 17.29 -21.47 1.96
CA ASN A 23 17.76 -21.61 0.58
C ASN A 23 17.05 -20.66 -0.41
N ASP A 24 15.97 -20.01 0.02
CA ASP A 24 15.22 -19.05 -0.81
C ASP A 24 15.94 -17.70 -0.93
N ASN A 25 16.89 -17.42 -0.02
CA ASN A 25 17.78 -16.25 -0.10
C ASN A 25 18.86 -16.46 -1.17
N SER A 26 18.43 -16.55 -2.44
CA SER A 26 19.31 -16.77 -3.59
C SER A 26 20.38 -15.68 -3.81
N SER A 27 20.20 -14.54 -3.15
CA SER A 27 21.08 -13.38 -3.24
C SER A 27 22.09 -13.32 -2.09
N ASP A 28 22.11 -14.33 -1.21
CA ASP A 28 22.99 -14.43 -0.03
C ASP A 28 23.04 -13.15 0.81
N LEU A 29 21.91 -12.45 0.91
CA LEU A 29 21.83 -11.18 1.62
C LEU A 29 21.90 -11.43 3.12
N ASN A 30 22.69 -10.62 3.83
CA ASN A 30 22.73 -10.69 5.28
C ASN A 30 21.48 -10.04 5.90
N LEU A 31 21.24 -10.34 7.18
CA LEU A 31 20.07 -9.85 7.92
C LEU A 31 19.95 -8.32 7.91
N GLY A 32 21.07 -7.60 7.98
CA GLY A 32 21.07 -6.13 7.92
C GLY A 32 20.60 -5.59 6.56
N GLN A 33 21.05 -6.21 5.47
CA GLN A 33 20.62 -5.87 4.11
C GLN A 33 19.13 -6.19 3.90
N LEU A 34 18.69 -7.36 4.34
CA LEU A 34 17.29 -7.77 4.26
C LEU A 34 16.36 -6.84 5.04
N ARG A 35 16.78 -6.40 6.24
CA ARG A 35 16.03 -5.44 7.06
C ARG A 35 15.88 -4.10 6.36
N THR A 36 16.94 -3.59 5.73
CA THR A 36 16.89 -2.35 4.96
C THR A 36 15.91 -2.48 3.78
N LEU A 37 16.03 -3.55 2.99
CA LEU A 37 15.14 -3.80 1.85
C LEU A 37 13.67 -3.94 2.27
N ALA A 38 13.41 -4.67 3.35
CA ALA A 38 12.06 -4.83 3.89
C ALA A 38 11.45 -3.49 4.35
N GLY A 39 12.28 -2.62 4.96
CA GLY A 39 11.87 -1.27 5.36
C GLY A 39 11.57 -0.37 4.16
N GLU A 40 12.42 -0.37 3.15
CA GLU A 40 12.21 0.39 1.90
C GLU A 40 10.96 -0.09 1.16
N ALA A 41 10.76 -1.40 1.05
CA ALA A 41 9.58 -2.00 0.44
C ALA A 41 8.30 -1.63 1.19
N ALA A 42 8.32 -1.64 2.52
CA ALA A 42 7.20 -1.22 3.35
C ALA A 42 6.85 0.26 3.14
N MET A 43 7.87 1.13 3.06
CA MET A 43 7.69 2.56 2.80
C MET A 43 7.10 2.82 1.42
N LEU A 44 7.65 2.20 0.37
CA LEU A 44 7.17 2.33 -1.01
C LEU A 44 5.73 1.84 -1.15
N SER A 45 5.43 0.67 -0.58
CA SER A 45 4.08 0.09 -0.59
C SER A 45 3.08 1.03 0.11
N SER A 46 3.47 1.61 1.24
CA SER A 46 2.65 2.57 1.98
C SER A 46 2.38 3.85 1.18
N LEU A 47 3.40 4.41 0.53
CA LEU A 47 3.25 5.57 -0.34
C LEU A 47 2.33 5.30 -1.53
N MET A 48 2.47 4.12 -2.16
CA MET A 48 1.60 3.70 -3.26
C MET A 48 0.15 3.59 -2.81
N LEU A 49 -0.10 2.97 -1.66
CA LEU A 49 -1.45 2.82 -1.10
C LEU A 49 -2.09 4.19 -0.81
N ILE A 50 -1.32 5.14 -0.24
CA ILE A 50 -1.79 6.52 -0.04
C ILE A 50 -2.16 7.18 -1.37
N ARG A 51 -1.35 7.00 -2.42
CA ARG A 51 -1.64 7.56 -3.75
C ARG A 51 -2.92 6.97 -4.35
N ILE A 52 -3.12 5.65 -4.25
CA ILE A 52 -4.34 4.97 -4.70
C ILE A 52 -5.56 5.53 -3.94
N MET A 53 -5.50 5.55 -2.61
CA MET A 53 -6.60 6.07 -1.78
C MET A 53 -6.92 7.54 -2.06
N LYS A 54 -5.93 8.36 -2.42
CA LYS A 54 -6.15 9.76 -2.85
C LYS A 54 -6.73 9.85 -4.25
N ALA A 55 -6.32 8.99 -5.19
CA ALA A 55 -6.87 8.94 -6.53
C ALA A 55 -8.37 8.58 -6.52
N ASP A 56 -8.75 7.61 -5.68
CA ASP A 56 -10.15 7.21 -5.50
C ASP A 56 -11.03 8.34 -4.92
N ARG A 57 -10.46 9.23 -4.10
CA ARG A 57 -11.19 10.42 -3.59
C ARG A 57 -11.37 11.53 -4.63
N ILE A 58 -10.56 11.57 -5.69
CA ILE A 58 -10.63 12.62 -6.71
C ILE A 58 -11.65 12.26 -7.82
N TYR A 59 -12.08 11.01 -7.92
CA TYR A 59 -13.14 10.62 -8.87
C TYR A 59 -14.54 10.96 -8.32
N ILE A 60 -14.85 12.25 -8.27
CA ILE A 60 -16.24 12.73 -8.25
C ILE A 60 -16.71 12.68 -9.71
N PRO A 61 -17.65 11.80 -10.11
CA PRO A 61 -18.29 11.95 -11.40
C PRO A 61 -19.08 13.26 -11.35
N THR A 62 -18.51 14.31 -11.95
CA THR A 62 -19.20 15.55 -12.28
C THR A 62 -20.22 15.26 -13.38
N ARG A 63 -21.28 14.52 -13.05
CA ARG A 63 -22.50 14.55 -13.85
C ARG A 63 -23.40 15.60 -13.21
N PRO A 64 -23.60 16.79 -13.83
CA PRO A 64 -24.71 17.63 -13.42
C PRO A 64 -25.99 16.79 -13.63
N SER A 65 -26.78 16.65 -12.58
CA SER A 65 -28.10 16.02 -12.64
C SER A 65 -29.01 16.90 -13.51
N ILE A 66 -29.05 16.64 -14.82
CA ILE A 66 -30.07 17.22 -15.69
C ILE A 66 -31.35 16.40 -15.49
N THR A 67 -32.06 16.69 -14.41
CA THR A 67 -33.46 16.27 -14.21
C THR A 67 -34.25 17.46 -13.68
N GLY A 68 -34.24 18.56 -14.44
CA GLY A 68 -35.14 19.68 -14.30
C GLY A 68 -36.20 19.60 -15.40
N GLN A 69 -37.15 18.68 -15.23
CA GLN A 69 -38.35 18.62 -16.06
C GLN A 69 -39.23 19.84 -15.69
N PRO A 70 -39.67 20.68 -16.65
CA PRO A 70 -40.50 21.83 -16.30
C PRO A 70 -41.88 21.36 -15.82
N PRO A 71 -42.47 22.01 -14.79
CA PRO A 71 -43.85 21.72 -14.43
C PRO A 71 -44.76 22.21 -15.56
N ASN A 72 -45.50 21.29 -16.16
CA ASN A 72 -46.68 21.63 -16.95
C ASN A 72 -47.73 22.19 -16.00
N HIS A 73 -47.98 23.49 -16.05
CA HIS A 73 -49.32 24.10 -16.02
C HIS A 73 -49.26 25.62 -16.19
#